data_AF-A0A3S0H120-F1
#
_entry.id   AF-A0A3S0H120-F1
#
_cell.length_a   1.000
_cell.length_b   1.000
_cell.length_c   1.000
_cell.angle_alpha   90.00
_cell.angle_beta   90.00
_cell.angle_gamma   90.00
#
_symmetry.space_group_name_H-M   'P 1'
#
loop_
_entity.id
_entity.type
_entity.pdbx_description
1 polymer ?
#
loop_
_entity_poly.entity_id
_entity_poly.type
_entity_poly.pdbx_seq_one_letter_code
_entity_poly.pdbx_strand_id
1 'polypeptide(L)'
;MAGEDHGGGTPAPSSRVEKVTKWASGASALIAVLAAALGLYWQYKAEDSKKAAEDAQHRAAASAQANEAQRIDFERKRVDNSLEETRFKRDQYVYEKVVEVLQMDEKAPGRHRREQAAFALINSVASEDLAGRLFPLVALSFADPVLRAEAGKAGEFAQEQKAIEVNRSAAAAVAKPPASSSSGKFAGFRVDILYCTSERDPEVRKRNEAPARDLLARLKAARGDVTWRLREFPEASNAVPGYLIRGVQVRYNPRDNETEAAQALRQMVVENVPKDFDEVTLREVSQRTPSYLSLFICRQETAG
;
A
#
# COMPACT_ATOMS: atom_id res chain seq x y z
N MET A 1 -97.58 -71.20 29.09
CA MET A 1 -96.12 -71.24 29.31
C MET A 1 -95.72 -69.80 29.62
N ALA A 2 -95.85 -69.41 30.90
CA ALA A 2 -94.74 -69.22 31.85
C ALA A 2 -93.84 -68.07 31.37
N GLY A 3 -93.72 -66.88 31.98
CA GLY A 3 -93.91 -66.27 33.31
C GLY A 3 -93.10 -64.95 33.20
N GLU A 4 -93.25 -63.84 33.91
CA GLU A 4 -93.86 -63.45 35.18
C GLU A 4 -94.24 -61.96 35.08
N ASP A 5 -95.33 -61.61 35.76
CA ASP A 5 -95.70 -60.24 36.17
C ASP A 5 -94.83 -59.79 37.34
N HIS A 6 -94.47 -58.50 37.41
CA HIS A 6 -94.52 -57.74 38.68
C HIS A 6 -94.79 -56.25 38.45
N GLY A 7 -95.63 -55.73 39.37
CA GLY A 7 -96.30 -54.42 39.47
C GLY A 7 -95.50 -53.16 39.08
N GLY A 8 -96.14 -52.05 38.74
CA GLY A 8 -97.39 -51.51 39.27
C GLY A 8 -97.10 -50.13 39.90
N GLY A 9 -97.83 -49.09 39.49
CA GLY A 9 -97.93 -47.81 40.23
C GLY A 9 -97.29 -46.57 39.56
N THR A 10 -98.11 -45.85 38.79
CA THR A 10 -98.00 -44.42 38.39
C THR A 10 -98.15 -43.47 39.60
N PRO A 11 -98.06 -42.11 39.53
CA PRO A 11 -98.03 -41.21 38.34
C PRO A 11 -97.09 -39.96 38.36
N ALA A 12 -96.72 -39.52 37.15
CA ALA A 12 -96.67 -38.13 36.59
C ALA A 12 -95.89 -36.98 37.32
N PRO A 13 -95.78 -35.78 36.71
CA PRO A 13 -95.12 -35.45 35.44
C PRO A 13 -94.12 -34.28 35.62
N SER A 14 -93.15 -34.08 34.72
CA SER A 14 -92.76 -32.72 34.33
C SER A 14 -91.74 -32.69 33.19
N SER A 15 -92.12 -31.93 32.17
CA SER A 15 -91.29 -31.13 31.27
C SER A 15 -89.85 -30.84 31.72
N ARG A 16 -88.90 -31.05 30.79
CA ARG A 16 -87.81 -30.12 30.44
C ARG A 16 -86.88 -30.78 29.42
N VAL A 17 -87.28 -30.74 28.14
CA VAL A 17 -86.33 -30.81 27.04
C VAL A 17 -86.08 -29.36 26.62
N GLU A 18 -85.16 -28.71 27.31
CA GLU A 18 -84.45 -27.53 26.82
C GLU A 18 -83.32 -27.23 27.81
N LYS A 19 -82.12 -27.01 27.28
CA LYS A 19 -80.84 -26.71 27.98
C LYS A 19 -79.93 -27.92 28.27
N VAL A 20 -79.46 -28.58 27.20
CA VAL A 20 -78.09 -29.15 27.19
C VAL A 20 -77.38 -28.75 25.90
N THR A 21 -77.14 -27.44 25.72
CA THR A 21 -76.31 -26.91 24.62
C THR A 21 -75.40 -25.77 25.06
N LYS A 22 -74.97 -25.73 26.33
CA LYS A 22 -74.02 -24.69 26.79
C LYS A 22 -72.72 -25.18 27.45
N TRP A 23 -72.49 -26.48 27.57
CA TRP A 23 -71.28 -27.00 28.24
C TRP A 23 -70.24 -27.67 27.31
N ALA A 24 -70.60 -28.02 26.07
CA ALA A 24 -69.65 -28.59 25.10
C ALA A 24 -68.80 -27.53 24.37
N SER A 25 -69.15 -26.24 24.45
CA SER A 25 -68.39 -25.16 23.83
C SER A 25 -67.17 -24.72 24.66
N GLY A 26 -67.21 -24.89 25.99
CA GLY A 26 -66.14 -24.45 26.90
C GLY A 26 -64.91 -25.37 26.90
N ALA A 27 -65.11 -26.69 26.97
CA ALA A 27 -64.01 -27.66 26.99
C ALA A 27 -63.27 -27.74 25.65
N SER A 28 -64.01 -27.68 24.54
CA SER A 28 -63.47 -27.63 23.18
C SER A 28 -62.65 -26.35 22.93
N ALA A 29 -63.12 -25.21 23.45
CA ALA A 29 -62.39 -23.95 23.40
C ALA A 29 -61.11 -24.00 24.25
N LEU A 30 -61.14 -24.63 25.44
CA LEU A 30 -59.97 -24.74 26.31
C LEU A 30 -58.87 -25.63 25.69
N ILE A 31 -59.26 -26.75 25.06
CA ILE A 31 -58.33 -27.63 24.32
C ILE A 31 -57.73 -26.90 23.12
N ALA A 32 -58.54 -26.15 22.37
CA ALA A 32 -58.06 -25.34 21.25
C ALA A 32 -57.08 -24.25 21.69
N VAL A 33 -57.34 -23.58 22.82
CA VAL A 33 -56.43 -22.58 23.40
C VAL A 33 -55.13 -23.21 23.87
N LEU A 34 -55.17 -24.39 24.52
CA LEU A 34 -53.97 -25.11 24.94
C LEU A 34 -53.15 -25.62 23.75
N ALA A 35 -53.80 -26.12 22.70
CA ALA A 35 -53.13 -26.54 21.48
C ALA A 35 -52.48 -25.35 20.74
N ALA A 36 -53.16 -24.21 20.68
CA ALA A 36 -52.62 -22.97 20.13
C ALA A 36 -51.43 -22.44 20.95
N ALA A 37 -51.52 -22.49 22.28
CA ALA A 37 -50.43 -22.10 23.18
C ALA A 37 -49.19 -23.00 23.03
N LEU A 38 -49.40 -24.32 22.90
CA LEU A 38 -48.32 -25.28 22.60
C LEU A 38 -47.72 -25.02 21.21
N GLY A 39 -48.54 -24.75 20.20
CA GLY A 39 -48.06 -24.38 18.86
C GLY A 39 -47.18 -23.14 18.87
N LEU A 40 -47.61 -22.08 19.55
CA LEU A 40 -46.83 -20.85 19.76
C LEU A 40 -45.53 -21.11 20.53
N TYR A 41 -45.55 -21.96 21.55
CA TYR A 41 -44.35 -22.34 22.32
C TYR A 41 -43.34 -23.08 21.46
N TRP A 42 -43.77 -24.06 20.66
CA TRP A 42 -42.89 -24.80 19.75
C TRP A 42 -42.36 -23.93 18.61
N GLN A 43 -43.19 -23.01 18.08
CA GLN A 43 -42.76 -22.05 17.08
C GLN A 43 -41.71 -21.08 17.63
N TYR A 44 -41.90 -20.58 18.86
CA TYR A 44 -40.91 -19.76 19.57
C TYR A 44 -39.59 -20.52 19.80
N LYS A 45 -39.65 -21.76 20.29
CA LYS A 45 -38.48 -22.64 20.46
C LYS A 45 -37.75 -22.90 19.14
N ALA A 46 -38.48 -23.11 18.05
CA ALA A 46 -37.91 -23.33 16.73
C ALA A 46 -37.19 -22.08 16.20
N GLU A 47 -37.78 -20.89 16.36
CA GLU A 47 -37.14 -19.62 16.00
C GLU A 47 -35.89 -19.33 16.83
N ASP A 48 -35.93 -19.60 18.14
CA ASP A 48 -34.78 -19.42 19.03
C ASP A 48 -33.63 -20.37 18.65
N SER A 49 -33.95 -21.62 18.30
CA SER A 49 -32.95 -22.59 17.83
C SER A 49 -32.33 -22.21 16.47
N LYS A 50 -33.11 -21.61 15.56
CA LYS A 50 -32.60 -21.11 14.27
C LYS A 50 -31.65 -19.94 14.46
N LYS A 51 -32.03 -18.96 15.29
CA LYS A 51 -31.15 -17.82 15.63
C LYS A 51 -29.85 -18.28 16.28
N ALA A 52 -29.92 -19.23 17.21
CA ALA A 52 -28.73 -19.80 17.85
C ALA A 52 -27.80 -20.51 16.84
N ALA A 53 -28.37 -21.19 15.84
CA ALA A 53 -27.59 -21.85 14.77
C ALA A 53 -26.96 -20.84 13.81
N GLU A 54 -27.69 -19.78 13.42
CA GLU A 54 -27.18 -18.68 12.58
C GLU A 54 -26.05 -17.94 13.31
N ASP A 55 -26.23 -17.60 14.59
CA ASP A 55 -25.20 -16.95 15.41
C ASP A 55 -23.95 -17.83 15.57
N ALA A 56 -24.12 -19.16 15.66
CA ALA A 56 -23.02 -20.11 15.71
C ALA A 56 -22.28 -20.18 14.37
N GLN A 57 -23.00 -20.17 13.23
CA GLN A 57 -22.41 -20.12 11.89
C GLN A 57 -21.67 -18.80 11.65
N HIS A 58 -22.24 -17.65 12.03
CA HIS A 58 -21.58 -16.34 11.90
C HIS A 58 -20.31 -16.27 12.75
N ARG A 59 -20.34 -16.76 13.99
CA ARG A 59 -19.14 -16.82 14.84
C ARG A 59 -18.08 -17.77 14.28
N ALA A 60 -18.48 -18.92 13.76
CA ALA A 60 -17.58 -19.86 13.10
C ALA A 60 -16.93 -19.24 11.85
N ALA A 61 -17.71 -18.59 10.98
CA ALA A 61 -17.23 -17.90 9.79
C ALA A 61 -16.27 -16.75 10.15
N ALA A 62 -16.61 -15.93 11.15
CA ALA A 62 -15.74 -14.86 11.63
C ALA A 62 -14.42 -15.40 12.19
N SER A 63 -14.46 -16.50 12.95
CA SER A 63 -13.25 -17.15 13.48
C SER A 63 -12.38 -17.77 12.37
N ALA A 64 -13.01 -18.34 11.33
CA ALA A 64 -12.30 -18.89 10.18
C ALA A 64 -11.60 -17.79 9.38
N GLN A 65 -12.28 -16.65 9.13
CA GLN A 65 -11.69 -15.48 8.49
C GLN A 65 -10.55 -14.88 9.31
N ALA A 66 -10.70 -14.80 10.64
CA ALA A 66 -9.63 -14.32 11.52
C ALA A 66 -8.39 -15.24 11.48
N ASN A 67 -8.60 -16.57 11.50
CA ASN A 67 -7.52 -17.54 11.40
C ASN A 67 -6.83 -17.49 10.03
N GLU A 68 -7.59 -17.32 8.95
CA GLU A 68 -7.03 -17.16 7.60
C GLU A 68 -6.22 -15.88 7.48
N ALA A 69 -6.73 -14.74 7.99
CA ALA A 69 -6.00 -13.48 8.03
C ALA A 69 -4.69 -13.59 8.83
N GLN A 70 -4.70 -14.31 9.96
CA GLN A 70 -3.49 -14.58 10.73
C GLN A 70 -2.48 -15.46 9.98
N ARG A 71 -2.93 -16.48 9.25
CA ARG A 71 -2.05 -17.31 8.42
C ARG A 71 -1.41 -16.50 7.30
N ILE A 72 -2.20 -15.67 6.60
CA ILE A 72 -1.69 -14.78 5.55
C ILE A 72 -0.66 -13.80 6.13
N ASP A 73 -0.92 -13.22 7.30
CA ASP A 73 0.03 -12.33 7.98
C ASP A 73 1.32 -13.05 8.38
N PHE A 74 1.23 -14.27 8.90
CA PHE A 74 2.41 -15.07 9.25
C PHE A 74 3.24 -15.45 8.03
N GLU A 75 2.60 -15.90 6.94
CA GLU A 75 3.29 -16.22 5.69
C GLU A 75 3.94 -14.97 5.09
N ARG A 76 3.25 -13.83 5.12
CA ARG A 76 3.80 -12.54 4.69
C ARG A 76 5.05 -12.17 5.49
N LYS A 77 4.98 -12.19 6.83
CA LYS A 77 6.13 -11.91 7.69
C LYS A 77 7.31 -12.84 7.42
N ARG A 78 7.03 -14.12 7.16
CA ARG A 78 8.08 -15.10 6.81
C ARG A 78 8.75 -14.76 5.48
N VAL A 79 7.98 -14.40 4.46
CA VAL A 79 8.51 -13.98 3.16
C VAL A 79 9.31 -12.68 3.31
N ASP A 80 8.79 -11.69 4.03
CA ASP A 80 9.46 -10.42 4.27
C ASP A 80 10.82 -10.64 4.97
N ASN A 81 10.86 -11.44 6.03
CA ASN A 81 12.11 -11.78 6.73
C ASN A 81 13.12 -12.48 5.80
N SER A 82 12.66 -13.40 4.95
CA SER A 82 13.54 -14.09 4.00
C SER A 82 14.10 -13.16 2.93
N LEU A 83 13.31 -12.17 2.49
CA LEU A 83 13.75 -11.15 1.54
C LEU A 83 14.76 -10.20 2.19
N GLU A 84 14.54 -9.81 3.45
CA GLU A 84 15.48 -8.99 4.22
C GLU A 84 16.80 -9.71 4.44
N GLU A 85 16.79 -11.00 4.79
CA GLU A 85 18.01 -11.79 4.95
C GLU A 85 18.80 -11.88 3.63
N THR A 86 18.10 -12.11 2.52
CA THR A 86 18.72 -12.16 1.18
C THR A 86 19.32 -10.80 0.82
N ARG A 87 18.59 -9.71 1.08
CA ARG A 87 19.06 -8.34 0.88
C ARG A 87 20.29 -8.04 1.72
N PHE A 88 20.29 -8.44 2.99
CA PHE A 88 21.41 -8.25 3.91
C PHE A 88 22.67 -8.97 3.41
N LYS A 89 22.58 -10.26 3.05
CA LYS A 89 23.72 -11.04 2.52
C LYS A 89 24.28 -10.43 1.24
N ARG A 90 23.39 -9.98 0.35
CA ARG A 90 23.76 -9.31 -0.89
C ARG A 90 24.50 -7.99 -0.62
N ASP A 91 23.94 -7.15 0.25
CA ASP A 91 24.53 -5.86 0.62
C ASP A 91 25.88 -6.07 1.33
N GLN A 92 26.01 -7.08 2.19
CA GLN A 92 27.28 -7.48 2.79
C GLN A 92 28.32 -7.86 1.75
N TYR A 93 27.96 -8.71 0.77
CA TYR A 93 28.86 -9.10 -0.31
C TYR A 93 29.35 -7.88 -1.11
N VAL A 94 28.45 -6.95 -1.45
CA VAL A 94 28.84 -5.71 -2.16
C VAL A 94 29.80 -4.89 -1.31
N TYR A 95 29.49 -4.69 -0.03
CA TYR A 95 30.34 -3.96 0.89
C TYR A 95 31.75 -4.55 0.95
N GLU A 96 31.87 -5.86 1.17
CA GLU A 96 33.15 -6.57 1.23
C GLU A 96 33.97 -6.36 -0.06
N LYS A 97 33.34 -6.54 -1.24
CA LYS A 97 34.03 -6.37 -2.52
C LYS A 97 34.44 -4.94 -2.82
N VAL A 98 33.66 -3.95 -2.40
CA VAL A 98 34.05 -2.55 -2.55
C VAL A 98 35.20 -2.21 -1.61
N VAL A 99 35.15 -2.66 -0.35
CA VAL A 99 36.23 -2.46 0.62
C VAL A 99 37.55 -3.08 0.14
N GLU A 100 37.51 -4.29 -0.43
CA GLU A 100 38.69 -4.93 -1.03
C GLU A 100 39.36 -4.03 -2.07
N VAL A 101 38.58 -3.31 -2.90
CA VAL A 101 39.11 -2.39 -3.92
C VAL A 101 39.62 -1.10 -3.29
N LEU A 102 38.90 -0.55 -2.31
CA LEU A 102 39.30 0.68 -1.60
C LEU A 102 40.62 0.51 -0.84
N GLN A 103 40.93 -0.70 -0.39
CA GLN A 103 42.16 -1.04 0.34
C GLN A 103 43.35 -1.36 -0.59
N MET A 104 43.16 -1.40 -1.91
CA MET A 104 44.25 -1.66 -2.84
C MET A 104 45.20 -0.47 -2.93
N ASP A 105 46.50 -0.74 -3.08
CA ASP A 105 47.48 0.30 -3.41
C ASP A 105 47.10 1.04 -4.70
N GLU A 106 47.34 2.34 -4.74
CA GLU A 106 47.03 3.21 -5.89
C GLU A 106 47.71 2.74 -7.19
N LYS A 107 48.89 2.15 -7.06
CA LYS A 107 49.70 1.65 -8.17
C LYS A 107 49.49 0.16 -8.44
N ALA A 108 48.54 -0.49 -7.76
CA ALA A 108 48.31 -1.92 -7.91
C ALA A 108 47.89 -2.26 -9.36
N PRO A 109 48.50 -3.28 -9.98
CA PRO A 109 48.16 -3.67 -11.34
C PRO A 109 46.68 -4.10 -11.41
N GLY A 110 45.97 -3.57 -12.40
CA GLY A 110 44.54 -3.87 -12.60
C GLY A 110 43.56 -3.13 -11.69
N ARG A 111 44.02 -2.20 -10.83
CA ARG A 111 43.16 -1.40 -9.95
C ARG A 111 42.00 -0.74 -10.69
N HIS A 112 42.25 -0.10 -11.82
CA HIS A 112 41.22 0.57 -12.62
C HIS A 112 40.08 -0.37 -13.06
N ARG A 113 40.38 -1.60 -13.50
CA ARG A 113 39.34 -2.59 -13.86
C ARG A 113 38.53 -3.02 -12.64
N ARG A 114 39.16 -3.10 -11.47
CA ARG A 114 38.49 -3.45 -10.22
C ARG A 114 37.64 -2.31 -9.69
N GLU A 115 38.08 -1.05 -9.84
CA GLU A 115 37.27 0.14 -9.57
C GLU A 115 36.01 0.15 -10.44
N GLN A 116 36.15 -0.09 -11.75
CA GLN A 116 35.00 -0.22 -12.66
C GLN A 116 34.05 -1.34 -12.23
N ALA A 117 34.59 -2.51 -11.85
CA ALA A 117 33.79 -3.64 -11.37
C ALA A 117 33.07 -3.33 -10.05
N ALA A 118 33.75 -2.69 -9.09
CA ALA A 118 33.16 -2.27 -7.83
C ALA A 118 32.05 -1.23 -8.05
N PHE A 119 32.26 -0.26 -8.94
CA PHE A 119 31.24 0.71 -9.31
C PHE A 119 30.01 0.04 -9.93
N ALA A 120 30.23 -0.87 -10.88
CA ALA A 120 29.16 -1.63 -11.51
C ALA A 120 28.41 -2.49 -10.48
N LEU A 121 29.12 -3.07 -9.50
CA LEU A 121 28.53 -3.87 -8.44
C LEU A 121 27.63 -3.03 -7.52
N ILE A 122 28.07 -1.83 -7.13
CA ILE A 122 27.23 -0.89 -6.37
C ILE A 122 25.96 -0.59 -7.17
N ASN A 123 26.11 -0.22 -8.43
CA ASN A 123 24.99 0.17 -9.29
C ASN A 123 24.02 -0.98 -9.59
N SER A 124 24.45 -2.22 -9.62
CA SER A 124 23.60 -3.34 -10.05
C SER A 124 23.03 -4.17 -8.91
N VAL A 125 23.70 -4.17 -7.75
CA VAL A 125 23.43 -5.15 -6.69
C VAL A 125 23.15 -4.48 -5.34
N ALA A 126 23.81 -3.35 -5.02
CA ALA A 126 23.60 -2.71 -3.72
C ALA A 126 22.16 -2.22 -3.57
N SER A 127 21.60 -2.32 -2.36
CA SER A 127 20.36 -1.62 -2.07
C SER A 127 20.57 -0.10 -2.04
N GLU A 128 19.48 0.67 -2.18
CA GLU A 128 19.53 2.14 -2.21
C GLU A 128 20.25 2.75 -0.98
N ASP A 129 20.02 2.22 0.23
CA ASP A 129 20.71 2.73 1.44
C ASP A 129 22.21 2.38 1.45
N LEU A 130 22.59 1.18 1.00
CA LEU A 130 24.01 0.83 0.93
C LEU A 130 24.73 1.64 -0.15
N ALA A 131 24.15 1.75 -1.35
CA ALA A 131 24.70 2.54 -2.44
C ALA A 131 24.96 3.99 -2.01
N GLY A 132 23.99 4.61 -1.33
CA GLY A 132 24.12 5.96 -0.79
C GLY A 132 25.25 6.15 0.23
N ARG A 133 25.66 5.09 0.93
CA ARG A 133 26.82 5.12 1.84
C ARG A 133 28.14 4.85 1.13
N LEU A 134 28.14 4.02 0.09
CA LEU A 134 29.34 3.63 -0.64
C LEU A 134 29.80 4.67 -1.66
N PHE A 135 28.87 5.36 -2.34
CA PHE A 135 29.22 6.36 -3.35
C PHE A 135 30.14 7.49 -2.83
N PRO A 136 29.89 8.11 -1.65
CA PRO A 136 30.81 9.10 -1.10
C PRO A 136 32.22 8.56 -0.84
N LEU A 137 32.35 7.31 -0.39
CA LEU A 137 33.66 6.68 -0.15
C LEU A 137 34.38 6.43 -1.47
N VAL A 138 33.68 5.90 -2.46
CA VAL A 138 34.19 5.68 -3.82
C VAL A 138 34.64 6.99 -4.47
N ALA A 139 33.86 8.06 -4.32
CA ALA A 139 34.19 9.38 -4.85
C ALA A 139 35.51 9.96 -4.31
N LEU A 140 35.86 9.61 -3.06
CA LEU A 140 37.11 10.05 -2.42
C LEU A 140 38.31 9.17 -2.80
N SER A 141 38.09 7.89 -3.13
CA SER A 141 39.15 6.89 -3.19
C SER A 141 39.51 6.41 -4.59
N PHE A 142 38.60 6.45 -5.58
CA PHE A 142 38.88 5.90 -6.90
C PHE A 142 39.91 6.74 -7.67
N ALA A 143 40.78 6.08 -8.44
CA ALA A 143 41.74 6.78 -9.28
C ALA A 143 41.09 7.33 -10.56
N ASP A 144 40.09 6.64 -11.11
CA ASP A 144 39.36 7.09 -12.30
C ASP A 144 38.58 8.40 -12.02
N PRO A 145 38.90 9.52 -12.70
CA PRO A 145 38.23 10.80 -12.46
C PRO A 145 36.75 10.80 -12.87
N VAL A 146 36.36 10.03 -13.89
CA VAL A 146 34.96 9.96 -14.35
C VAL A 146 34.13 9.19 -13.33
N LEU A 147 34.64 8.05 -12.85
CA LEU A 147 33.94 7.28 -11.80
C LEU A 147 33.85 8.05 -10.49
N ARG A 148 34.90 8.82 -10.13
CA ARG A 148 34.85 9.68 -8.94
C ARG A 148 33.78 10.77 -9.07
N ALA A 149 33.73 11.46 -10.21
CA ALA A 149 32.75 12.52 -10.43
C ALA A 149 31.32 11.97 -10.39
N GLU A 150 31.08 10.85 -11.07
CA GLU A 150 29.77 10.19 -11.09
C GLU A 150 29.38 9.69 -9.68
N ALA A 151 30.30 9.05 -8.96
CA ALA A 151 30.09 8.63 -7.57
C ALA A 151 29.82 9.83 -6.64
N GLY A 152 30.52 10.95 -6.84
CA GLY A 152 30.34 12.17 -6.06
C GLY A 152 28.92 12.68 -6.19
N LYS A 153 28.44 12.87 -7.42
CA LYS A 153 27.07 13.30 -7.68
C LYS A 153 26.03 12.32 -7.15
N ALA A 154 26.25 11.01 -7.33
CA ALA A 154 25.34 9.99 -6.81
C ALA A 154 25.28 9.97 -5.28
N GLY A 155 26.43 10.18 -4.62
CA GLY A 155 26.54 10.32 -3.18
C GLY A 155 25.82 11.57 -2.65
N GLU A 156 26.03 12.72 -3.28
CA GLU A 156 25.31 13.97 -2.97
C GLU A 156 23.80 13.77 -3.09
N PHE A 157 23.34 13.20 -4.21
CA PHE A 157 21.93 12.88 -4.41
C PHE A 157 21.37 12.00 -3.30
N ALA A 158 22.06 10.90 -2.95
CA ALA A 158 21.60 9.98 -1.92
C ALA A 158 21.54 10.63 -0.53
N GLN A 159 22.52 11.46 -0.18
CA GLN A 159 22.52 12.23 1.07
C GLN A 159 21.35 13.21 1.12
N GLU A 160 21.06 13.92 0.02
CA GLU A 160 19.90 14.81 -0.07
C GLU A 160 18.58 14.07 0.10
N GLN A 161 18.40 12.90 -0.54
CA GLN A 161 17.19 12.10 -0.36
C GLN A 161 17.01 11.68 1.09
N LYS A 162 18.08 11.21 1.74
CA LYS A 162 18.05 10.82 3.15
C LYS A 162 17.73 12.00 4.06
N ALA A 163 18.28 13.18 3.76
CA ALA A 163 17.95 14.39 4.50
C ALA A 163 16.47 14.79 4.33
N ILE A 164 15.90 14.63 3.13
CA ILE A 164 14.47 14.85 2.88
C ILE A 164 13.62 13.88 3.70
N GLU A 165 13.96 12.58 3.67
CA GLU A 165 13.26 11.54 4.42
C GLU A 165 13.25 11.83 5.93
N VAL A 166 14.42 12.11 6.51
CA VAL A 166 14.55 12.42 7.94
C VAL A 166 13.78 13.69 8.30
N ASN A 167 13.96 14.78 7.55
CA ASN A 167 13.31 16.06 7.85
C ASN A 167 11.79 15.98 7.71
N ARG A 168 11.28 15.26 6.70
CA ARG A 168 9.83 15.12 6.47
C ARG A 168 9.19 14.19 7.48
N SER A 169 9.84 13.08 7.82
CA SER A 169 9.37 12.19 8.87
C SER A 169 9.33 12.89 10.24
N ALA A 170 10.36 13.69 10.56
CA ALA A 170 10.39 14.49 11.77
C ALA A 170 9.30 15.57 11.79
N ALA A 171 9.11 16.29 10.68
CA ALA A 171 8.06 17.30 10.56
C ALA A 171 6.65 16.69 10.69
N ALA A 172 6.41 15.52 10.10
CA ALA A 172 5.15 14.80 10.22
C ALA A 172 4.86 14.31 11.64
N ALA A 173 5.90 13.95 12.42
CA ALA A 173 5.74 13.54 13.81
C ALA A 173 5.37 14.71 14.76
N VAL A 174 5.77 15.94 14.40
CA VAL A 174 5.54 17.16 15.21
C VAL A 174 4.27 17.91 14.77
N ALA A 175 3.83 17.74 13.52
CA ALA A 175 2.66 18.41 12.98
C ALA A 175 1.36 17.87 13.61
N LYS A 176 0.78 18.64 14.55
CA LYS A 176 -0.66 18.56 14.85
C LYS A 176 -1.42 18.96 13.58
N PRO A 177 -2.51 18.28 13.17
CA PRO A 177 -3.16 18.55 11.90
C PRO A 177 -3.51 20.04 11.79
N PRO A 178 -2.96 20.79 10.82
CA PRO A 178 -3.42 22.14 10.61
C PRO A 178 -4.91 22.07 10.21
N ALA A 179 -5.72 22.93 10.83
CA ALA A 179 -7.08 23.19 10.35
C ALA A 179 -6.95 23.68 8.90
N SER A 180 -7.30 22.81 7.96
CA SER A 180 -7.17 22.97 6.52
C SER A 180 -7.87 24.24 6.03
N SER A 181 -7.11 25.24 5.60
CA SER A 181 -7.62 26.39 4.84
C SER A 181 -7.07 26.48 3.41
N SER A 182 -6.27 25.50 2.95
CA SER A 182 -5.91 25.35 1.53
C SER A 182 -6.50 24.06 0.96
N SER A 183 -7.66 24.19 0.32
CA SER A 183 -8.47 23.11 -0.26
C SER A 183 -7.92 22.55 -1.58
N GLY A 184 -6.60 22.36 -1.69
CA GLY A 184 -5.93 21.86 -2.89
C GLY A 184 -5.28 20.49 -2.66
N LYS A 185 -5.34 19.61 -3.66
CA LYS A 185 -4.68 18.27 -3.66
C LYS A 185 -3.15 18.28 -3.46
N PHE A 186 -2.54 19.46 -3.39
CA PHE A 186 -1.09 19.67 -3.20
C PHE A 186 -0.77 20.56 -1.99
N ALA A 187 -1.75 20.88 -1.14
CA ALA A 187 -1.52 21.70 0.03
C ALA A 187 -0.43 21.08 0.92
N GLY A 188 0.66 21.83 1.17
CA GLY A 188 1.79 21.37 1.98
C GLY A 188 2.77 20.44 1.26
N PHE A 189 2.54 20.10 0.00
CA PHE A 189 3.44 19.25 -0.77
C PHE A 189 4.66 20.00 -1.30
N ARG A 190 5.79 19.30 -1.30
CA ARG A 190 6.97 19.64 -2.08
C ARG A 190 7.10 18.68 -3.25
N VAL A 191 7.41 19.20 -4.43
CA VAL A 191 7.65 18.38 -5.61
C VAL A 191 9.01 18.70 -6.17
N ASP A 192 9.85 17.68 -6.28
CA ASP A 192 11.12 17.79 -6.97
C ASP A 192 11.03 17.15 -8.35
N ILE A 193 11.45 17.91 -9.35
CA ILE A 193 11.61 17.48 -10.73
C ILE A 193 13.08 17.11 -10.91
N LEU A 194 13.32 15.87 -11.31
CA LEU A 194 14.63 15.24 -11.37
C LEU A 194 14.92 14.84 -12.81
N TYR A 195 15.97 15.38 -13.41
CA TYR A 195 16.31 15.07 -14.79
C TYR A 195 17.59 14.23 -14.84
N CYS A 196 17.56 13.16 -15.65
CA CYS A 196 18.72 12.28 -15.78
C CYS A 196 19.92 13.03 -16.37
N THR A 197 21.09 12.79 -15.79
CA THR A 197 22.40 13.24 -16.26
C THR A 197 23.36 12.06 -16.36
N SER A 198 24.46 12.22 -17.08
CA SER A 198 25.55 11.24 -17.14
C SER A 198 26.87 12.00 -17.32
N GLU A 199 27.88 11.66 -16.51
CA GLU A 199 29.23 12.16 -16.73
C GLU A 199 29.93 11.47 -17.91
N ARG A 200 29.40 10.33 -18.36
CA ARG A 200 29.93 9.56 -19.51
C ARG A 200 29.34 10.03 -20.83
N ASP A 201 28.07 10.42 -20.84
CA ASP A 201 27.37 10.96 -22.01
C ASP A 201 26.74 12.34 -21.68
N PRO A 202 27.43 13.45 -21.98
CA PRO A 202 26.91 14.80 -21.78
C PRO A 202 25.62 15.11 -22.57
N GLU A 203 25.32 14.35 -23.63
CA GLU A 203 24.09 14.53 -24.39
C GLU A 203 22.85 14.10 -23.58
N VAL A 204 22.98 13.17 -22.62
CA VAL A 204 21.90 12.82 -21.68
C VAL A 204 21.39 14.06 -20.95
N ARG A 205 22.32 14.88 -20.45
CA ARG A 205 21.98 16.13 -19.75
C ARG A 205 21.24 17.08 -20.69
N LYS A 206 21.79 17.34 -21.87
CA LYS A 206 21.18 18.27 -22.86
C LYS A 206 19.78 17.81 -23.26
N ARG A 207 19.58 16.51 -23.46
CA ARG A 207 18.28 15.92 -23.79
C ARG A 207 17.26 16.09 -22.67
N ASN A 208 17.65 16.06 -21.40
CA ASN A 208 16.68 16.03 -20.30
C ASN A 208 16.50 17.38 -19.59
N GLU A 209 17.53 18.22 -19.53
CA GLU A 209 17.51 19.47 -18.76
C GLU A 209 16.56 20.52 -19.34
N ALA A 210 16.62 20.80 -20.65
CA ALA A 210 15.77 21.82 -21.26
C ALA A 210 14.27 21.47 -21.15
N PRO A 211 13.83 20.24 -21.47
CA PRO A 211 12.44 19.84 -21.25
C PRO A 211 12.01 19.89 -19.78
N ALA A 212 12.89 19.51 -18.84
CA ALA A 212 12.59 19.59 -17.41
C ALA A 212 12.44 21.04 -16.91
N ARG A 213 13.25 21.97 -17.44
CA ARG A 213 13.13 23.42 -17.16
C ARG A 213 11.84 24.01 -17.73
N ASP A 214 11.46 23.65 -18.96
CA ASP A 214 10.20 24.11 -19.55
C ASP A 214 8.99 23.60 -18.74
N LEU A 215 9.01 22.31 -18.38
CA LEU A 215 7.96 21.74 -17.54
C LEU A 215 7.86 22.43 -16.17
N LEU A 216 9.00 22.69 -15.52
CA LEU A 216 9.02 23.43 -14.26
C LEU A 216 8.33 24.80 -14.39
N ALA A 217 8.62 25.54 -15.46
CA ALA A 217 8.03 26.85 -15.69
C ALA A 217 6.50 26.78 -15.83
N ARG A 218 6.00 25.80 -16.60
CA ARG A 218 4.57 25.57 -16.79
C ARG A 218 3.86 25.13 -15.51
N LEU A 219 4.47 24.22 -14.75
CA LEU A 219 3.91 23.76 -13.47
C LEU A 219 3.87 24.88 -12.43
N LYS A 220 4.91 25.72 -12.36
CA LYS A 220 4.90 26.92 -11.50
C LYS A 220 3.81 27.91 -11.90
N ALA A 221 3.59 28.11 -13.20
CA ALA A 221 2.53 28.99 -13.70
C ALA A 221 1.13 28.44 -13.37
N ALA A 222 0.95 27.11 -13.47
CA ALA A 222 -0.32 26.46 -13.14
C ALA A 222 -0.58 26.41 -11.62
N ARG A 223 0.46 26.22 -10.80
CA ARG A 223 0.36 25.97 -9.35
C ARG A 223 1.48 26.66 -8.56
N GLY A 224 1.27 27.94 -8.25
CA GLY A 224 2.19 28.73 -7.42
C GLY A 224 2.19 28.36 -5.93
N ASP A 225 1.21 27.59 -5.46
CA ASP A 225 1.05 27.14 -4.07
C ASP A 225 1.97 25.97 -3.70
N VAL A 226 2.61 25.33 -4.69
CA VAL A 226 3.46 24.16 -4.50
C VAL A 226 4.93 24.54 -4.52
N THR A 227 5.73 23.95 -3.62
CA THR A 227 7.18 24.15 -3.63
C THR A 227 7.82 23.26 -4.69
N TRP A 228 8.11 23.84 -5.86
CA TRP A 228 8.78 23.16 -6.97
C TRP A 228 10.30 23.35 -6.93
N ARG A 229 11.07 22.28 -7.08
CA ARG A 229 12.51 22.34 -7.33
C ARG A 229 12.89 21.50 -8.54
N LEU A 230 13.98 21.88 -9.18
CA LEU A 230 14.61 21.12 -10.25
C LEU A 230 15.97 20.64 -9.78
N ARG A 231 16.29 19.37 -9.98
CA ARG A 231 17.54 18.73 -9.54
C ARG A 231 18.09 17.78 -10.58
N GLU A 232 19.42 17.61 -10.57
CA GLU A 232 20.09 16.58 -11.35
C GLU A 232 19.80 15.20 -10.75
N PHE A 233 19.67 14.20 -11.61
CA PHE A 233 19.57 12.80 -11.24
C PHE A 233 20.66 12.00 -11.94
N PRO A 234 21.78 11.72 -11.25
CA PRO A 234 22.95 11.08 -11.86
C PRO A 234 22.67 9.68 -12.39
N GLU A 235 23.41 9.27 -13.43
CA GLU A 235 23.27 7.97 -14.07
C GLU A 235 23.51 6.84 -13.07
N ALA A 236 24.53 6.96 -12.21
CA ALA A 236 24.81 5.98 -11.20
C ALA A 236 23.68 5.83 -10.18
N SER A 237 23.03 6.94 -9.78
CA SER A 237 21.84 6.89 -8.93
C SER A 237 20.67 6.19 -9.64
N ASN A 238 20.48 6.43 -10.94
CA ASN A 238 19.44 5.77 -11.72
C ASN A 238 19.72 4.28 -11.94
N ALA A 239 20.99 3.90 -11.99
CA ALA A 239 21.39 2.51 -12.19
C ALA A 239 21.07 1.64 -10.97
N VAL A 240 21.03 2.20 -9.76
CA VAL A 240 20.72 1.48 -8.51
C VAL A 240 19.38 0.73 -8.60
N PRO A 241 19.29 -0.53 -8.12
CA PRO A 241 18.06 -1.27 -8.06
C PRO A 241 16.97 -0.50 -7.29
N GLY A 242 15.85 -0.25 -7.97
CA GLY A 242 14.71 0.50 -7.43
C GLY A 242 14.38 1.76 -8.22
N TYR A 243 15.38 2.41 -8.83
CA TYR A 243 15.17 3.51 -9.77
C TYR A 243 14.94 2.98 -11.19
N LEU A 244 16.01 2.65 -11.93
CA LEU A 244 15.97 2.09 -13.29
C LEU A 244 14.96 2.78 -14.22
N ILE A 245 14.91 4.11 -14.16
CA ILE A 245 13.90 4.94 -14.83
C ILE A 245 14.34 5.19 -16.28
N ARG A 246 13.43 4.92 -17.22
CA ARG A 246 13.66 5.04 -18.68
C ARG A 246 12.67 5.98 -19.40
N GLY A 247 12.02 6.87 -18.65
CA GLY A 247 11.05 7.82 -19.21
C GLY A 247 10.61 8.83 -18.16
N VAL A 248 9.32 9.17 -18.14
CA VAL A 248 8.73 10.03 -17.10
C VAL A 248 8.05 9.18 -16.03
N GLN A 249 8.41 9.42 -14.76
CA GLN A 249 7.86 8.67 -13.65
C GLN A 249 7.61 9.56 -12.43
N VAL A 250 6.43 9.47 -11.84
CA VAL A 250 6.14 10.03 -10.52
C VAL A 250 6.28 8.92 -9.48
N ARG A 251 7.17 9.10 -8.50
CA ARG A 251 7.30 8.22 -7.33
C ARG A 251 6.52 8.80 -6.15
N TYR A 252 5.74 7.96 -5.47
CA TYR A 252 4.87 8.34 -4.34
C TYR A 252 4.74 7.21 -3.32
N ASN A 253 4.44 7.56 -2.07
CA ASN A 253 4.16 6.59 -1.02
C ASN A 253 2.67 6.56 -0.66
N PRO A 254 1.93 5.47 -0.97
CA PRO A 254 0.51 5.38 -0.65
C PRO A 254 0.23 5.37 0.87
N ARG A 255 1.20 4.97 1.71
CA ARG A 255 1.06 4.97 3.18
C ARG A 255 1.09 6.38 3.78
N ASP A 256 1.54 7.36 3.02
CA ASP A 256 1.60 8.77 3.43
C ASP A 256 0.46 9.60 2.80
N ASN A 257 -0.60 8.93 2.29
CA ASN A 257 -1.75 9.54 1.61
C ASN A 257 -1.39 10.36 0.36
N GLU A 258 -0.33 9.96 -0.35
CA GLU A 258 0.17 10.72 -1.51
C GLU A 258 -0.49 10.35 -2.83
N THR A 259 -1.35 9.33 -2.85
CA THR A 259 -1.95 8.77 -4.08
C THR A 259 -2.70 9.82 -4.91
N GLU A 260 -3.57 10.62 -4.27
CA GLU A 260 -4.36 11.63 -4.99
C GLU A 260 -3.47 12.76 -5.55
N ALA A 261 -2.47 13.17 -4.77
CA ALA A 261 -1.50 14.19 -5.19
C ALA A 261 -0.63 13.68 -6.36
N ALA A 262 -0.21 12.41 -6.32
CA ALA A 262 0.56 11.78 -7.39
C ALA A 262 -0.25 11.65 -8.69
N GLN A 263 -1.52 11.25 -8.60
CA GLN A 263 -2.42 11.19 -9.75
C GLN A 263 -2.66 12.58 -10.35
N ALA A 264 -2.90 13.58 -9.50
CA ALA A 264 -3.04 14.96 -9.95
C ALA A 264 -1.74 15.47 -10.59
N LEU A 265 -0.56 15.10 -10.07
CA LEU A 265 0.72 15.50 -10.63
C LEU A 265 0.91 14.90 -12.02
N ARG A 266 0.64 13.60 -12.18
CA ARG A 266 0.64 12.94 -13.49
C ARG A 266 -0.25 13.66 -14.49
N GLN A 267 -1.48 14.00 -14.09
CA GLN A 267 -2.41 14.70 -14.98
C GLN A 267 -1.86 16.06 -15.42
N MET A 268 -1.34 16.86 -14.49
CA MET A 268 -0.72 18.14 -14.82
C MET A 268 0.48 17.99 -15.75
N VAL A 269 1.32 16.96 -15.53
CA VAL A 269 2.45 16.67 -16.41
C VAL A 269 1.94 16.32 -17.81
N VAL A 270 0.97 15.42 -17.96
CA VAL A 270 0.39 15.05 -19.26
C VAL A 270 -0.19 16.28 -20.00
N GLU A 271 -0.83 17.20 -19.28
CA GLU A 271 -1.45 18.40 -19.88
C GLU A 271 -0.43 19.48 -20.28
N ASN A 272 0.73 19.53 -19.63
CA ASN A 272 1.71 20.61 -19.81
C ASN A 272 2.96 20.20 -20.57
N VAL A 273 3.14 18.91 -20.87
CA VAL A 273 4.35 18.38 -21.50
C VAL A 273 4.18 18.28 -23.04
N PRO A 274 5.22 18.57 -23.84
CA PRO A 274 5.22 18.32 -25.28
C PRO A 274 4.87 16.86 -25.61
N LYS A 275 4.26 16.61 -26.77
CA LYS A 275 3.81 15.28 -27.25
C LYS A 275 4.94 14.24 -27.40
N ASP A 276 6.18 14.64 -27.15
CA ASP A 276 7.41 13.90 -27.38
C ASP A 276 7.90 13.15 -26.12
N PHE A 277 7.13 13.22 -25.03
CA PHE A 277 7.40 12.44 -23.84
C PHE A 277 6.58 11.15 -23.83
N ASP A 278 7.24 10.04 -23.51
CA ASP A 278 6.61 8.75 -23.26
C ASP A 278 5.54 8.85 -22.16
N GLU A 279 4.72 7.79 -22.05
CA GLU A 279 3.70 7.68 -21.01
C GLU A 279 4.24 8.03 -19.61
N VAL A 280 3.58 8.97 -18.94
CA VAL A 280 3.88 9.34 -17.55
C VAL A 280 3.42 8.21 -16.64
N THR A 281 4.36 7.50 -16.02
CA THR A 281 4.08 6.37 -15.13
C THR A 281 3.99 6.79 -13.67
N LEU A 282 3.19 6.09 -12.88
CA LEU A 282 3.19 6.19 -11.43
C LEU A 282 3.91 5.00 -10.84
N ARG A 283 4.75 5.22 -9.83
CA ARG A 283 5.44 4.14 -9.12
C ARG A 283 5.33 4.31 -7.61
N GLU A 284 4.79 3.28 -6.98
CA GLU A 284 4.73 3.20 -5.52
C GLU A 284 6.11 2.91 -4.94
N VAL A 285 6.41 3.57 -3.83
CA VAL A 285 7.65 3.37 -3.07
C VAL A 285 7.37 3.08 -1.60
N SER A 286 8.29 2.36 -0.97
CA SER A 286 8.22 2.07 0.46
C SER A 286 8.88 3.15 1.33
N GLN A 287 9.78 3.98 0.77
CA GLN A 287 10.43 5.07 1.51
C GLN A 287 9.40 6.11 1.95
N ARG A 288 9.40 6.47 3.23
CA ARG A 288 8.42 7.40 3.80
C ARG A 288 8.92 8.81 3.73
N THR A 289 8.34 9.61 2.85
CA THR A 289 8.67 11.02 2.68
C THR A 289 7.37 11.82 2.70
N PRO A 290 6.70 11.99 3.86
CA PRO A 290 5.37 12.58 3.88
C PRO A 290 5.30 13.96 3.22
N SER A 291 4.28 14.14 2.37
CA SER A 291 4.05 15.38 1.62
C SER A 291 5.19 15.73 0.66
N TYR A 292 5.81 14.71 0.05
CA TYR A 292 6.90 14.89 -0.91
C TYR A 292 6.73 13.94 -2.10
N LEU A 293 6.66 14.53 -3.30
CA LEU A 293 6.61 13.79 -4.56
C LEU A 293 7.89 13.99 -5.36
N SER A 294 8.31 12.95 -6.06
CA SER A 294 9.44 13.01 -6.99
C SER A 294 8.97 12.72 -8.41
N LEU A 295 9.21 13.66 -9.32
CA LEU A 295 8.96 13.52 -10.75
C LEU A 295 10.30 13.34 -11.48
N PHE A 296 10.49 12.21 -12.14
CA PHE A 296 11.70 11.90 -12.89
C PHE A 296 11.50 12.09 -14.39
N ILE A 297 12.53 12.60 -15.07
CA ILE A 297 12.60 12.83 -16.51
C ILE A 297 13.89 12.20 -17.02
N CYS A 298 13.79 11.01 -17.60
CA CYS A 298 14.92 10.22 -18.05
C CYS A 298 14.69 9.70 -19.47
N ARG A 299 14.80 10.59 -20.45
CA ARG A 299 14.72 10.22 -21.87
C ARG A 299 16.04 9.58 -22.29
N GLN A 300 15.96 8.36 -22.79
CA GLN A 300 17.04 7.71 -23.50
C GLN A 300 16.92 8.02 -24.99
N GLU A 301 18.01 7.89 -25.73
CA GLU A 301 17.94 7.95 -27.18
C GLU A 301 17.05 6.80 -27.65
N THR A 302 15.99 7.09 -28.40
CA THR A 302 15.21 6.04 -29.06
C THR A 302 16.16 5.31 -30.00
N ALA A 303 16.42 4.03 -29.74
CA ALA A 303 17.07 3.17 -30.72
C ALA A 303 16.18 3.16 -31.96
N GLY A 304 16.60 3.92 -32.98
CA GLY A 304 15.99 3.91 -34.31
C GLY A 304 16.26 2.61 -35.04
#